data_AF-A0A1Y4CFA5-F1
#
_entry.id   AF-A0A1Y4CFA5-F1
#
_cell.length_a   1.000
_cell.length_b   1.000
_cell.length_c   1.000
_cell.angle_alpha   90.00
_cell.angle_beta   90.00
_cell.angle_gamma   90.00
#
_symmetry.space_group_name_H-M   'P 1'
#
loop_
_entity.id
_entity.type
_entity.pdbx_description
1 polymer ?
#
loop_
_entity_poly.entity_id
_entity_poly.type
_entity_poly.pdbx_seq_one_letter_code
_entity_poly.pdbx_strand_id
1 'polypeptide(L)'
;MELSDSKQVIVERHNKAVYVDGDRIVKVFKAQKPASDIFNEALNIARVIEAGVRVPKVLEVSQVADGSWALATEYVPGVTMRSLMDAAEGTDEYDKLLGQFVDFQLEIQNTPASDLMKDQKTKIAGMVGKVKELDPSVRYDLQMRADRMAPGRAICHCDFNPSNVIVGEDGTLYACDWTHVTRGLPEADAAMTYILFKMYHPGHAEKYLDVFSKKADIAKQKVHYWVPVMAAAELSRGRKDAEEFLRSQVDAALDID
;
A
#
# COMPACT_ATOMS: atom_id res chain seq x y z
N MET A 1 -17.80 -17.16 -10.50
CA MET A 1 -17.08 -16.44 -11.56
C MET A 1 -16.51 -17.44 -12.54
N GLU A 2 -16.99 -17.40 -13.77
CA GLU A 2 -16.32 -18.08 -14.89
C GLU A 2 -15.35 -17.09 -15.52
N LEU A 3 -14.10 -17.52 -15.76
CA LEU A 3 -13.12 -16.74 -16.49
C LEU A 3 -13.09 -17.21 -17.94
N SER A 4 -12.96 -16.29 -18.91
CA SER A 4 -12.97 -16.65 -20.32
C SER A 4 -11.77 -17.52 -20.72
N ASP A 5 -11.88 -18.20 -21.85
CA ASP A 5 -10.75 -18.92 -22.47
C ASP A 5 -9.65 -17.97 -22.94
N SER A 6 -9.98 -16.71 -23.21
CA SER A 6 -9.05 -15.65 -23.62
C SER A 6 -8.32 -14.95 -22.46
N LYS A 7 -8.57 -15.34 -21.20
CA LYS A 7 -7.91 -14.74 -20.04
C LYS A 7 -6.39 -14.82 -20.14
N GLN A 8 -5.72 -13.76 -19.72
CA GLN A 8 -4.27 -13.69 -19.71
C GLN A 8 -3.78 -13.52 -18.28
N VAL A 9 -2.86 -14.38 -17.83
CA VAL A 9 -2.20 -14.22 -16.54
C VAL A 9 -1.25 -13.03 -16.62
N ILE A 10 -1.42 -12.04 -15.75
CA ILE A 10 -0.49 -10.91 -15.61
C ILE A 10 0.46 -11.07 -14.44
N VAL A 11 0.00 -11.70 -13.36
CA VAL A 11 0.81 -11.93 -12.15
C VAL A 11 0.44 -13.27 -11.55
N GLU A 12 1.44 -14.10 -11.29
CA GLU A 12 1.28 -15.31 -10.49
C GLU A 12 2.16 -15.23 -9.24
N ARG A 13 1.53 -15.37 -8.07
CA ARG A 13 2.20 -15.40 -6.77
C ARG A 13 1.76 -16.64 -6.00
N HIS A 14 2.52 -16.98 -4.97
CA HIS A 14 2.26 -18.15 -4.13
C HIS A 14 0.82 -18.20 -3.55
N ASN A 15 0.18 -17.04 -3.34
CA ASN A 15 -1.14 -16.93 -2.72
C ASN A 15 -2.27 -16.48 -3.65
N LYS A 16 -1.98 -16.01 -4.87
CA LYS A 16 -2.97 -15.50 -5.83
C LYS A 16 -2.46 -15.52 -7.26
N ALA A 17 -3.37 -15.65 -8.21
CA ALA A 17 -3.15 -15.36 -9.61
C ALA A 17 -4.03 -14.18 -10.03
N VAL A 18 -3.50 -13.29 -10.86
CA VAL A 18 -4.21 -12.13 -11.39
C VAL A 18 -4.29 -12.26 -12.90
N TYR A 19 -5.49 -12.12 -13.43
CA TYR A 19 -5.81 -12.25 -14.83
C TYR A 19 -6.35 -10.94 -15.38
N VAL A 20 -6.01 -10.61 -16.63
CA VAL A 20 -6.83 -9.74 -17.48
C VAL A 20 -7.82 -10.64 -18.20
N ASP A 21 -9.10 -10.31 -18.12
CA ASP A 21 -10.17 -11.09 -18.72
C ASP A 21 -11.20 -10.14 -19.37
N GLY A 22 -10.96 -9.76 -20.63
CA GLY A 22 -11.77 -8.74 -21.30
C GLY A 22 -11.55 -7.35 -20.68
N ASP A 23 -12.62 -6.74 -20.19
CA ASP A 23 -12.66 -5.41 -19.57
C ASP A 23 -12.52 -5.44 -18.03
N ARG A 24 -12.07 -6.57 -17.47
CA ARG A 24 -11.87 -6.73 -16.03
C ARG A 24 -10.51 -7.30 -15.67
N ILE A 25 -10.05 -6.94 -14.47
CA ILE A 25 -8.98 -7.63 -13.75
C ILE A 25 -9.62 -8.61 -12.78
N VAL A 26 -9.19 -9.88 -12.83
CA VAL A 26 -9.67 -10.93 -11.93
C VAL A 26 -8.52 -11.40 -11.05
N LYS A 27 -8.61 -11.16 -9.74
CA LYS A 27 -7.70 -11.69 -8.73
C LYS A 27 -8.31 -12.98 -8.15
N VAL A 28 -7.77 -14.13 -8.54
CA VAL A 28 -8.15 -15.45 -8.00
C VAL A 28 -7.20 -15.81 -6.86
N PHE A 29 -7.74 -16.00 -5.67
CA PHE A 29 -6.97 -16.35 -4.48
C PHE A 29 -6.86 -17.87 -4.36
N LYS A 30 -5.82 -18.39 -3.71
CA LYS A 30 -5.76 -19.82 -3.40
C LYS A 30 -6.84 -20.20 -2.37
N ALA A 31 -7.38 -21.42 -2.46
CA ALA A 31 -8.51 -21.90 -1.64
C ALA A 31 -8.36 -21.74 -0.12
N GLN A 32 -7.13 -21.68 0.40
CA GLN A 32 -6.85 -21.49 1.83
C GLN A 32 -7.03 -20.05 2.30
N LYS A 33 -7.16 -19.08 1.38
CA LYS A 33 -7.35 -17.67 1.73
C LYS A 33 -8.77 -17.48 2.30
N PRO A 34 -8.93 -16.93 3.52
CA PRO A 34 -10.24 -16.76 4.12
C PRO A 34 -11.12 -15.83 3.29
N ALA A 35 -12.38 -16.21 3.05
CA ALA A 35 -13.36 -15.40 2.32
C ALA A 35 -13.43 -13.96 2.87
N SER A 36 -13.37 -13.80 4.20
CA SER A 36 -13.39 -12.50 4.88
C SER A 36 -12.32 -11.54 4.37
N ASP A 37 -11.13 -12.02 3.99
CA ASP A 37 -10.06 -11.16 3.48
C ASP A 37 -10.41 -10.61 2.09
N ILE A 38 -11.01 -11.44 1.23
CA ILE A 38 -11.43 -11.06 -0.13
C ILE A 38 -12.58 -10.05 -0.05
N PHE A 39 -13.61 -10.34 0.77
CA PHE A 39 -14.72 -9.41 0.98
C PHE A 39 -14.26 -8.10 1.63
N ASN A 40 -13.25 -8.15 2.52
CA ASN A 40 -12.68 -6.93 3.10
C ASN A 40 -11.94 -6.09 2.06
N GLU A 41 -11.23 -6.69 1.10
CA GLU A 41 -10.63 -5.96 -0.02
C GLU A 41 -11.70 -5.26 -0.86
N ALA A 42 -12.79 -5.95 -1.21
CA ALA A 42 -13.90 -5.36 -1.95
C ALA A 42 -14.58 -4.21 -1.17
N LEU A 43 -14.81 -4.39 0.13
CA LEU A 43 -15.37 -3.37 1.02
C LEU A 43 -14.45 -2.14 1.13
N ASN A 44 -13.14 -2.34 1.18
CA ASN A 44 -12.17 -1.24 1.18
C ASN A 44 -12.25 -0.44 -0.11
N ILE A 45 -12.29 -1.10 -1.27
CA ILE A 45 -12.43 -0.43 -2.57
C ILE A 45 -13.73 0.38 -2.62
N ALA A 46 -14.86 -0.21 -2.22
CA ALA A 46 -16.15 0.49 -2.19
C ALA A 46 -16.10 1.78 -1.35
N ARG A 47 -15.52 1.73 -0.14
CA ARG A 47 -15.38 2.91 0.73
C ARG A 47 -14.47 3.99 0.15
N VAL A 48 -13.42 3.59 -0.57
CA VAL A 48 -12.48 4.51 -1.21
C VAL A 48 -13.13 5.20 -2.42
N ILE A 49 -13.95 4.48 -3.19
CA ILE A 49 -14.78 5.04 -4.28
C ILE A 49 -15.77 6.05 -3.72
N GLU A 50 -16.50 5.71 -2.65
CA GLU A 50 -17.47 6.60 -2.01
C GLU A 50 -16.84 7.90 -1.51
N ALA A 51 -15.56 7.87 -1.12
CA ALA A 51 -14.80 9.05 -0.73
C ALA A 51 -14.34 9.91 -1.92
N GLY A 52 -14.46 9.42 -3.16
CA GLY A 52 -14.13 10.14 -4.38
C GLY A 52 -12.74 9.86 -4.95
N VAL A 53 -12.03 8.85 -4.44
CA VAL A 53 -10.70 8.48 -4.95
C VAL A 53 -10.84 7.68 -6.25
N ARG A 54 -9.96 7.97 -7.20
CA ARG A 54 -9.88 7.27 -8.50
C ARG A 54 -9.28 5.89 -8.35
N VAL A 55 -10.12 4.86 -8.45
CA VAL A 55 -9.75 3.45 -8.31
C VAL A 55 -10.53 2.58 -9.30
N PRO A 56 -9.99 1.42 -9.74
CA PRO A 56 -10.77 0.46 -10.51
C PRO A 56 -11.94 -0.08 -9.67
N LYS A 57 -13.18 0.02 -10.19
CA LYS A 57 -14.37 -0.36 -9.39
C LYS A 57 -14.50 -1.85 -9.24
N VAL A 58 -15.08 -2.29 -8.11
CA VAL A 58 -15.48 -3.69 -7.91
C VAL A 58 -16.63 -4.02 -8.85
N LEU A 59 -16.48 -5.14 -9.57
CA LEU A 59 -17.52 -5.70 -10.44
C LEU A 59 -18.19 -6.90 -9.79
N GLU A 60 -17.39 -7.80 -9.20
CA GLU A 60 -17.89 -9.07 -8.68
C GLU A 60 -16.96 -9.64 -7.60
N VAL A 61 -17.55 -10.25 -6.56
CA VAL A 61 -16.85 -11.18 -5.67
C VAL A 61 -17.62 -12.50 -5.68
N SER A 62 -16.99 -13.56 -6.16
CA SER A 62 -17.61 -14.90 -6.18
C SER A 62 -16.56 -16.00 -6.27
N GLN A 63 -16.98 -17.25 -6.12
CA GLN A 63 -16.09 -18.40 -6.25
C GLN A 63 -15.89 -18.79 -7.73
N VAL A 64 -14.69 -19.24 -8.07
CA VAL A 64 -14.41 -19.89 -9.36
C VAL A 64 -14.73 -21.40 -9.28
N ALA A 65 -14.63 -22.12 -10.40
CA ALA A 65 -15.05 -23.52 -10.51
C ALA A 65 -14.39 -24.47 -9.48
N ASP A 66 -13.17 -24.18 -9.04
CA ASP A 66 -12.46 -24.98 -8.02
C ASP A 66 -12.86 -24.65 -6.57
N GLY A 67 -13.81 -23.73 -6.37
CA GLY A 67 -14.28 -23.26 -5.07
C GLY A 67 -13.46 -22.14 -4.45
N SER A 68 -12.35 -21.73 -5.07
CA SER A 68 -11.54 -20.59 -4.60
C SER A 68 -12.28 -19.26 -4.82
N TRP A 69 -12.09 -18.32 -3.90
CA TRP A 69 -12.66 -16.97 -4.05
C TRP A 69 -11.89 -16.13 -5.06
N ALA A 70 -12.62 -15.29 -5.80
CA ALA A 70 -12.08 -14.29 -6.70
C ALA A 70 -12.74 -12.92 -6.49
N LEU A 71 -11.96 -11.87 -6.76
CA LEU A 71 -12.41 -10.48 -6.84
C LEU A 71 -12.15 -9.97 -8.25
N ALA A 72 -13.19 -9.49 -8.91
CA ALA A 72 -13.09 -8.81 -10.19
C ALA A 72 -13.25 -7.29 -10.01
N THR A 73 -12.38 -6.53 -10.66
CA THR A 73 -12.50 -5.08 -10.80
C THR A 73 -12.49 -4.66 -12.26
N GLU A 74 -12.89 -3.43 -12.56
CA GLU A 74 -12.68 -2.83 -13.88
C GLU A 74 -11.21 -2.93 -14.30
N TYR A 75 -10.97 -3.18 -15.58
CA TYR A 75 -9.66 -3.00 -16.20
C TYR A 75 -9.49 -1.53 -16.57
N VAL A 76 -8.40 -0.91 -16.12
CA VAL A 76 -8.01 0.44 -16.52
C VAL A 76 -6.90 0.32 -17.56
N PRO A 77 -7.14 0.68 -18.84
CA PRO A 77 -6.09 0.70 -19.86
C PRO A 77 -5.00 1.69 -19.49
N GLY A 78 -3.73 1.26 -19.56
CA GLY A 78 -2.59 2.10 -19.20
C GLY A 78 -1.37 1.30 -18.82
N VAL A 79 -0.39 1.98 -18.24
CA VAL A 79 0.85 1.39 -17.72
C VAL A 79 1.02 1.72 -16.24
N THR A 80 1.86 0.97 -15.53
CA THR A 80 2.17 1.31 -14.14
C THR A 80 3.11 2.52 -14.10
N MET A 81 2.96 3.38 -13.09
CA MET A 81 3.90 4.47 -12.80
C MET A 81 5.32 3.91 -12.61
N ARG A 82 5.45 2.71 -12.01
CA ARG A 82 6.72 1.97 -11.91
C ARG A 82 7.41 1.83 -13.26
N SER A 83 6.71 1.33 -14.28
CA SER A 83 7.28 1.11 -15.60
C SER A 83 7.77 2.41 -16.26
N LEU A 84 7.03 3.51 -16.07
CA LEU A 84 7.45 4.83 -16.57
C LEU A 84 8.67 5.36 -15.83
N MET A 85 8.68 5.24 -14.50
CA MET A 85 9.80 5.69 -13.66
C MET A 85 11.07 4.89 -13.95
N ASP A 86 10.99 3.58 -14.14
CA ASP A 86 12.13 2.74 -14.51
C ASP A 86 12.70 3.16 -15.88
N ALA A 87 11.85 3.44 -16.86
CA ALA A 87 12.29 3.89 -18.18
C ALA A 87 12.91 5.30 -18.18
N ALA A 88 12.55 6.12 -17.20
CA ALA A 88 13.03 7.49 -17.03
C ALA A 88 14.22 7.62 -16.07
N GLU A 89 14.74 6.51 -15.53
CA GLU A 89 15.77 6.53 -14.49
C GLU A 89 16.99 7.38 -14.91
N GLY A 90 17.44 8.26 -14.01
CA GLY A 90 18.57 9.16 -14.25
C GLY A 90 18.26 10.37 -15.15
N THR A 91 17.00 10.59 -15.53
CA THR A 91 16.58 11.75 -16.35
C THR A 91 15.68 12.72 -15.57
N ASP A 92 15.52 13.95 -16.07
CA ASP A 92 14.58 14.93 -15.50
C ASP A 92 13.11 14.46 -15.53
N GLU A 93 12.79 13.49 -16.41
CA GLU A 93 11.44 12.93 -16.49
C GLU A 93 11.10 12.08 -15.25
N TYR A 94 12.08 11.39 -14.66
CA TYR A 94 11.90 10.69 -13.40
C TYR A 94 11.40 11.64 -12.30
N ASP A 95 11.93 12.85 -12.27
CA ASP A 95 11.63 13.83 -11.22
C ASP A 95 10.21 14.38 -11.36
N LYS A 96 9.75 14.53 -12.60
CA LYS A 96 8.35 14.87 -12.88
C LYS A 96 7.42 13.74 -12.47
N LEU A 97 7.73 12.49 -12.82
CA LEU A 97 6.93 11.33 -12.46
C LEU A 97 6.87 11.13 -10.94
N LEU A 98 8.00 11.28 -10.24
CA LEU A 98 8.03 11.26 -8.77
C LEU A 98 7.20 12.39 -8.17
N GLY A 99 7.26 13.58 -8.76
CA GLY A 99 6.41 14.72 -8.40
C GLY A 99 4.92 14.38 -8.53
N GLN A 100 4.51 13.81 -9.66
CA GLN A 100 3.14 13.37 -9.93
C GLN A 100 2.68 12.26 -8.98
N PHE A 101 3.56 11.29 -8.71
CA PHE A 101 3.30 10.22 -7.74
C PHE A 101 3.00 10.78 -6.34
N VAL A 102 3.81 11.76 -5.88
CA VAL A 102 3.58 12.43 -4.59
C VAL A 102 2.32 13.28 -4.62
N ASP A 103 2.06 14.02 -5.71
CA ASP A 103 0.83 14.82 -5.83
C ASP A 103 -0.42 13.94 -5.73
N PHE A 104 -0.40 12.76 -6.35
CA PHE A 104 -1.49 11.80 -6.24
C PHE A 104 -1.62 11.19 -4.84
N GLN A 105 -0.50 10.91 -4.17
CA GLN A 105 -0.51 10.50 -2.77
C GLN A 105 -1.20 11.55 -1.89
N LEU A 106 -0.87 12.83 -2.08
CA LEU A 106 -1.45 13.94 -1.31
C LEU A 106 -2.91 14.18 -1.65
N GLU A 107 -3.32 14.02 -2.91
CA GLU A 107 -4.74 14.04 -3.29
C GLU A 107 -5.55 13.00 -2.51
N ILE A 108 -5.06 11.76 -2.45
CA ILE A 108 -5.67 10.68 -1.67
C ILE A 108 -5.70 11.06 -0.18
N GLN A 109 -4.59 11.51 0.38
CA GLN A 109 -4.48 11.82 1.81
C GLN A 109 -5.30 13.05 2.23
N ASN A 110 -5.54 13.99 1.32
CA ASN A 110 -6.40 15.16 1.56
C ASN A 110 -7.89 14.85 1.40
N THR A 111 -8.24 13.67 0.90
CA THR A 111 -9.63 13.20 0.83
C THR A 111 -10.09 12.75 2.23
N PRO A 112 -11.24 13.25 2.74
CA PRO A 112 -11.76 12.84 4.04
C PRO A 112 -12.05 11.34 4.09
N ALA A 113 -11.43 10.63 5.02
CA ALA A 113 -11.71 9.21 5.24
C ALA A 113 -13.04 8.99 5.97
N SER A 114 -13.79 7.98 5.53
CA SER A 114 -14.99 7.51 6.24
C SER A 114 -14.62 6.94 7.61
N ASP A 115 -15.42 7.24 8.63
CA ASP A 115 -15.26 6.66 9.98
C ASP A 115 -15.50 5.13 9.99
N LEU A 116 -16.04 4.55 8.91
CA LEU A 116 -16.17 3.11 8.73
C LEU A 116 -14.87 2.43 8.26
N MET A 117 -13.87 3.19 7.83
CA MET A 117 -12.55 2.64 7.49
C MET A 117 -11.82 2.19 8.75
N LYS A 118 -10.94 1.19 8.59
CA LYS A 118 -10.16 0.67 9.71
C LYS A 118 -9.22 1.74 10.25
N ASP A 119 -9.24 1.95 11.55
CA ASP A 119 -8.35 2.86 12.26
C ASP A 119 -6.87 2.43 12.14
N GLN A 120 -6.00 3.35 11.69
CA GLN A 120 -4.58 3.08 11.45
C GLN A 120 -3.86 2.69 12.74
N LYS A 121 -4.08 3.43 13.84
CA LYS A 121 -3.53 3.15 15.16
C LYS A 121 -3.78 1.69 15.56
N THR A 122 -5.04 1.29 15.58
CA THR A 122 -5.47 -0.04 16.05
C THR A 122 -4.87 -1.14 15.18
N LYS A 123 -4.83 -0.93 13.86
CA LYS A 123 -4.24 -1.88 12.91
C LYS A 123 -2.74 -2.05 13.15
N ILE A 124 -1.99 -0.95 13.24
CA ILE A 124 -0.54 -0.98 13.35
C ILE A 124 -0.10 -1.52 14.71
N ALA A 125 -0.71 -1.08 15.81
CA ALA A 125 -0.41 -1.63 17.14
C ALA A 125 -0.66 -3.16 17.20
N GLY A 126 -1.76 -3.61 16.60
CA GLY A 126 -2.07 -5.04 16.49
C GLY A 126 -1.11 -5.83 15.60
N MET A 127 -0.54 -5.21 14.56
CA MET A 127 0.50 -5.82 13.72
C MET A 127 1.81 -5.96 14.48
N VAL A 128 2.29 -4.89 15.13
CA VAL A 128 3.52 -4.91 15.95
C VAL A 128 3.43 -5.97 17.06
N GLY A 129 2.29 -6.04 17.77
CA GLY A 129 2.10 -7.00 18.88
C GLY A 129 2.17 -8.48 18.47
N LYS A 130 2.00 -8.79 17.17
CA LYS A 130 2.09 -10.15 16.61
C LYS A 130 3.51 -10.61 16.32
N VAL A 131 4.49 -9.71 16.24
CA VAL A 131 5.88 -10.06 15.90
C VAL A 131 6.59 -10.59 17.14
N LYS A 132 6.57 -11.91 17.34
CA LYS A 132 7.13 -12.54 18.55
C LYS A 132 8.66 -12.62 18.53
N GLU A 133 9.24 -12.38 17.36
CA GLU A 133 10.66 -12.42 17.05
C GLU A 133 11.38 -11.10 17.33
N LEU A 134 10.66 -10.04 17.72
CA LEU A 134 11.26 -8.81 18.26
C LEU A 134 11.47 -8.94 19.76
N ASP A 135 12.53 -8.27 20.27
CA ASP A 135 12.76 -8.14 21.70
C ASP A 135 11.49 -7.62 22.40
N PRO A 136 11.07 -8.21 23.54
CA PRO A 136 9.82 -7.83 24.20
C PRO A 136 9.72 -6.33 24.55
N SER A 137 10.84 -5.69 24.92
CA SER A 137 10.88 -4.27 25.28
C SER A 137 10.72 -3.40 24.04
N VAL A 138 11.49 -3.69 22.98
CA VAL A 138 11.38 -3.01 21.68
C VAL A 138 9.96 -3.12 21.12
N ARG A 139 9.38 -4.33 21.15
CA ARG A 139 8.00 -4.54 20.71
C ARG A 139 7.00 -3.73 21.54
N TYR A 140 7.16 -3.71 22.86
CA TYR A 140 6.28 -2.94 23.74
C TYR A 140 6.34 -1.44 23.41
N ASP A 141 7.53 -0.87 23.26
CA ASP A 141 7.72 0.56 23.00
C ASP A 141 7.13 0.97 21.65
N LEU A 142 7.38 0.19 20.59
CA LEU A 142 6.82 0.45 19.27
C LEU A 142 5.31 0.27 19.23
N GLN A 143 4.78 -0.74 19.95
CA GLN A 143 3.34 -0.94 20.07
C GLN A 143 2.68 0.22 20.83
N MET A 144 3.29 0.70 21.91
CA MET A 144 2.81 1.86 22.67
C MET A 144 2.89 3.16 21.85
N ARG A 145 3.93 3.33 21.04
CA ARG A 145 4.05 4.45 20.11
C ARG A 145 2.95 4.44 19.06
N ALA A 146 2.66 3.26 18.47
CA ALA A 146 1.52 3.09 17.57
C ALA A 146 0.20 3.40 18.28
N ASP A 147 0.02 2.93 19.52
CA ASP A 147 -1.18 3.18 20.31
C ASP A 147 -1.35 4.66 20.70
N ARG A 148 -0.30 5.46 20.70
CA ARG A 148 -0.38 6.91 20.98
C ARG A 148 -0.61 7.77 19.74
N MET A 149 -0.75 7.15 18.56
CA MET A 149 -1.05 7.86 17.32
C MET A 149 -2.34 8.69 17.46
N ALA A 150 -2.27 9.96 17.05
CA ALA A 150 -3.42 10.85 17.08
C ALA A 150 -4.52 10.36 16.12
N PRO A 151 -5.81 10.69 16.38
CA PRO A 151 -6.89 10.35 15.47
C PRO A 151 -6.67 10.96 14.08
N GLY A 152 -6.31 10.13 13.12
CA GLY A 152 -6.11 10.53 11.73
C GLY A 152 -7.43 10.64 10.98
N ARG A 153 -7.50 11.54 9.98
CA ARG A 153 -8.68 11.74 9.13
C ARG A 153 -8.39 11.51 7.64
N ALA A 154 -7.15 11.21 7.30
CA ALA A 154 -6.71 10.98 5.93
C ALA A 154 -6.99 9.53 5.50
N ILE A 155 -7.23 9.32 4.22
CA ILE A 155 -7.16 8.00 3.61
C ILE A 155 -5.69 7.64 3.46
N CYS A 156 -5.25 6.61 4.16
CA CYS A 156 -3.89 6.08 4.11
C CYS A 156 -3.91 4.74 3.38
N HIS A 157 -3.20 4.66 2.25
CA HIS A 157 -3.20 3.44 1.42
C HIS A 157 -2.46 2.28 2.10
N CYS A 158 -1.39 2.57 2.85
CA CYS A 158 -0.55 1.63 3.60
C CYS A 158 0.16 0.56 2.75
N ASP A 159 0.23 0.77 1.43
CA ASP A 159 1.03 0.01 0.46
C ASP A 159 1.28 0.87 -0.79
N PHE A 160 1.34 2.20 -0.64
CA PHE A 160 1.45 3.10 -1.79
C PHE A 160 2.87 3.03 -2.36
N ASN A 161 3.00 2.48 -3.57
CA ASN A 161 4.26 2.39 -4.30
C ASN A 161 3.99 2.54 -5.80
N PRO A 162 5.00 2.86 -6.64
CA PRO A 162 4.77 3.12 -8.06
C PRO A 162 4.10 1.97 -8.84
N SER A 163 4.20 0.73 -8.38
CA SER A 163 3.56 -0.42 -9.05
C SER A 163 2.05 -0.48 -8.80
N ASN A 164 1.57 0.20 -7.75
CA ASN A 164 0.15 0.30 -7.39
C ASN A 164 -0.51 1.57 -7.94
N VAL A 165 0.18 2.31 -8.82
CA VAL A 165 -0.37 3.47 -9.53
C VAL A 165 -0.42 3.16 -11.02
N ILE A 166 -1.60 3.26 -11.61
CA ILE A 166 -1.84 3.10 -13.05
C ILE A 166 -1.93 4.49 -13.65
N VAL A 167 -1.17 4.73 -14.72
CA VAL A 167 -1.25 5.91 -15.58
C VAL A 167 -2.08 5.53 -16.79
N GLY A 168 -3.30 6.06 -16.85
CA GLY A 168 -4.20 5.87 -17.98
C GLY A 168 -3.64 6.48 -19.27
N GLU A 169 -4.18 6.06 -20.42
CA GLU A 169 -3.76 6.58 -21.74
C GLU A 169 -3.97 8.10 -21.88
N ASP A 170 -4.93 8.66 -21.13
CA ASP A 170 -5.22 10.09 -21.03
C ASP A 170 -4.38 10.83 -19.98
N GLY A 171 -3.48 10.12 -19.30
CA GLY A 171 -2.67 10.63 -18.18
C GLY A 171 -3.38 10.62 -16.82
N THR A 172 -4.62 10.16 -16.73
CA THR A 172 -5.35 10.05 -15.45
C THR A 172 -4.72 8.98 -14.57
N LEU A 173 -4.51 9.31 -13.29
CA LEU A 173 -3.94 8.39 -12.31
C LEU A 173 -5.03 7.62 -11.55
N TYR A 174 -4.80 6.33 -11.38
CA TYR A 174 -5.63 5.43 -10.58
C TYR A 174 -4.74 4.68 -9.59
N ALA A 175 -5.21 4.53 -8.35
CA ALA A 175 -4.54 3.69 -7.35
C ALA A 175 -5.27 2.34 -7.22
N CYS A 176 -4.50 1.26 -7.08
CA CYS A 176 -5.01 -0.10 -6.96
C CYS A 176 -4.39 -0.83 -5.75
N ASP A 177 -4.91 -2.02 -5.43
CA ASP A 177 -4.56 -2.82 -4.24
C ASP A 177 -4.82 -2.11 -2.89
N TRP A 178 -6.11 -1.84 -2.63
CA TRP A 178 -6.60 -1.20 -1.41
C TRP A 178 -6.79 -2.15 -0.22
N THR A 179 -6.14 -3.32 -0.26
CA THR A 179 -6.22 -4.35 0.79
C THR A 179 -5.85 -3.78 2.17
N HIS A 180 -4.98 -2.77 2.20
CA HIS A 180 -4.39 -2.25 3.42
C HIS A 180 -4.87 -0.87 3.85
N VAL A 181 -5.88 -0.30 3.18
CA VAL A 181 -6.36 1.05 3.49
C VAL A 181 -6.73 1.22 4.97
N THR A 182 -6.41 2.38 5.51
CA THR A 182 -6.81 2.81 6.85
C THR A 182 -7.18 4.28 6.85
N ARG A 183 -7.91 4.69 7.89
CA ARG A 183 -8.07 6.08 8.28
C ARG A 183 -6.95 6.43 9.25
N GLY A 184 -6.09 7.38 8.90
CA GLY A 184 -4.81 7.56 9.59
C GLY A 184 -4.12 8.91 9.39
N LEU A 185 -2.84 8.94 9.78
CA LEU A 185 -1.94 10.08 9.66
C LEU A 185 -1.17 10.03 8.33
N PRO A 186 -1.15 11.12 7.54
CA PRO A 186 -0.38 11.22 6.30
C PRO A 186 1.10 10.88 6.46
N GLU A 187 1.75 11.39 7.53
CA GLU A 187 3.18 11.17 7.78
C GLU A 187 3.51 9.69 8.09
N ALA A 188 2.57 8.96 8.68
CA ALA A 188 2.73 7.55 9.00
C ALA A 188 2.57 6.70 7.74
N ASP A 189 1.62 7.07 6.87
CA ASP A 189 1.46 6.45 5.54
C ASP A 189 2.66 6.72 4.63
N ALA A 190 3.20 7.95 4.65
CA ALA A 190 4.42 8.31 3.95
C ALA A 190 5.65 7.55 4.47
N ALA A 191 5.72 7.23 5.77
CA ALA A 191 6.77 6.38 6.32
C ALA A 191 6.72 4.96 5.73
N MET A 192 5.52 4.42 5.54
CA MET A 192 5.33 3.14 4.85
C MET A 192 5.78 3.22 3.38
N THR A 193 5.40 4.28 2.65
CA THR A 193 5.86 4.53 1.28
C THR A 193 7.39 4.63 1.19
N TYR A 194 8.01 5.36 2.12
CA TYR A 194 9.47 5.48 2.21
C TYR A 194 10.15 4.13 2.42
N ILE A 195 9.61 3.27 3.30
CA ILE A 195 10.08 1.88 3.50
C ILE A 195 9.95 1.08 2.20
N LEU A 196 8.83 1.21 1.47
CA LEU A 196 8.64 0.54 0.17
C LEU A 196 9.67 1.00 -0.88
N PHE A 197 9.98 2.31 -0.92
CA PHE A 197 11.08 2.81 -1.74
C PHE A 197 12.43 2.24 -1.29
N LYS A 198 12.74 2.20 0.01
CA LYS A 198 14.00 1.62 0.48
C LYS A 198 14.15 0.14 0.09
N MET A 199 13.06 -0.64 0.15
CA MET A 199 13.08 -2.07 -0.19
C MET A 199 13.26 -2.31 -1.70
N TYR A 200 12.57 -1.55 -2.54
CA TYR A 200 12.45 -1.88 -3.96
C TYR A 200 13.11 -0.88 -4.91
N HIS A 201 13.57 0.26 -4.38
CA HIS A 201 14.10 1.43 -5.09
C HIS A 201 15.05 2.28 -4.21
N PRO A 202 16.05 1.68 -3.54
CA PRO A 202 16.80 2.35 -2.47
C PRO A 202 17.44 3.67 -2.88
N GLY A 203 17.86 3.82 -4.14
CA GLY A 203 18.45 5.04 -4.69
C GLY A 203 17.50 6.24 -4.77
N HIS A 204 16.20 6.03 -4.60
CA HIS A 204 15.19 7.09 -4.75
C HIS A 204 14.40 7.39 -3.47
N ALA A 205 14.60 6.61 -2.40
CA ALA A 205 13.85 6.78 -1.15
C ALA A 205 14.04 8.18 -0.53
N GLU A 206 15.27 8.69 -0.50
CA GLU A 206 15.53 10.04 0.02
C GLU A 206 14.88 11.12 -0.85
N LYS A 207 14.91 10.93 -2.17
CA LYS A 207 14.28 11.85 -3.11
C LYS A 207 12.76 11.88 -2.96
N TYR A 208 12.13 10.71 -2.79
CA TYR A 208 10.72 10.62 -2.43
C TYR A 208 10.43 11.42 -1.16
N LEU A 209 11.21 11.20 -0.10
CA LEU A 209 11.02 11.86 1.18
C LEU A 209 11.19 13.38 1.09
N ASP A 210 12.16 13.86 0.31
CA ASP A 210 12.35 15.29 0.00
C ASP A 210 11.12 15.89 -0.67
N VAL A 211 10.65 15.25 -1.75
CA VAL A 211 9.51 15.73 -2.54
C VAL A 211 8.23 15.72 -1.71
N PHE A 212 7.95 14.63 -0.99
CA PHE A 212 6.82 14.50 -0.09
C PHE A 212 6.84 15.57 0.99
N SER A 213 7.94 15.69 1.73
CA SER A 213 8.06 16.64 2.84
C SER A 213 7.84 18.08 2.40
N LYS A 214 8.40 18.45 1.24
CA LYS A 214 8.25 19.78 0.66
C LYS A 214 6.82 20.07 0.20
N LYS A 215 6.16 19.12 -0.48
CA LYS A 215 4.81 19.31 -1.02
C LYS A 215 3.73 19.22 0.06
N ALA A 216 3.92 18.37 1.06
CA ALA A 216 2.97 18.16 2.16
C ALA A 216 3.10 19.18 3.29
N ASP A 217 4.18 19.98 3.31
CA ASP A 217 4.59 20.79 4.47
C ASP A 217 4.72 19.96 5.77
N ILE A 218 5.33 18.78 5.64
CA ILE A 218 5.56 17.84 6.74
C ILE A 218 7.07 17.66 6.90
N ALA A 219 7.60 17.98 8.07
CA ALA A 219 9.02 17.77 8.36
C ALA A 219 9.41 16.28 8.24
N LYS A 220 10.55 15.98 7.61
CA LYS A 220 11.08 14.62 7.46
C LYS A 220 11.13 13.85 8.78
N GLN A 221 11.42 14.54 9.88
CA GLN A 221 11.48 13.98 11.23
C GLN A 221 10.13 13.37 11.65
N LYS A 222 8.99 13.94 11.23
CA LYS A 222 7.66 13.34 11.50
C LYS A 222 7.45 12.03 10.74
N VAL A 223 7.97 11.94 9.51
CA VAL A 223 7.93 10.70 8.73
C VAL A 223 8.88 9.66 9.34
N HIS A 224 10.14 10.04 9.60
CA HIS A 224 11.13 9.17 10.25
C HIS A 224 10.68 8.67 11.62
N TYR A 225 9.93 9.49 12.37
CA TYR A 225 9.30 9.06 13.62
C TYR A 225 8.45 7.79 13.43
N TRP A 226 7.76 7.62 12.31
CA TRP A 226 6.92 6.44 12.09
C TRP A 226 7.65 5.25 11.45
N VAL A 227 8.85 5.44 10.90
CA VAL A 227 9.61 4.38 10.21
C VAL A 227 9.80 3.11 11.05
N PRO A 228 10.34 3.14 12.28
CA PRO A 228 10.55 1.91 13.05
C PRO A 228 9.24 1.20 13.41
N VAL A 229 8.17 1.97 13.66
CA VAL A 229 6.84 1.42 13.94
C VAL A 229 6.28 0.71 12.72
N MET A 230 6.37 1.34 11.55
CA MET A 230 5.88 0.76 10.29
C MET A 230 6.73 -0.43 9.85
N ALA A 231 8.04 -0.40 10.06
CA ALA A 231 8.93 -1.53 9.79
C ALA A 231 8.59 -2.74 10.68
N ALA A 232 8.40 -2.51 11.98
CA ALA A 232 7.95 -3.56 12.90
C ALA A 232 6.56 -4.10 12.53
N ALA A 233 5.62 -3.25 12.12
CA ALA A 233 4.33 -3.71 11.64
C ALA A 233 4.49 -4.57 10.37
N GLU A 234 5.34 -4.18 9.43
CA GLU A 234 5.56 -4.88 8.17
C GLU A 234 6.21 -6.26 8.35
N LEU A 235 7.03 -6.46 9.38
CA LEU A 235 7.55 -7.78 9.76
C LEU A 235 6.42 -8.81 9.97
N SER A 236 5.26 -8.38 10.49
CA SER A 236 4.10 -9.26 10.69
C SER A 236 3.50 -9.82 9.39
N ARG A 237 3.87 -9.26 8.23
CA ARG A 237 3.44 -9.74 6.91
C ARG A 237 4.32 -10.87 6.37
N GLY A 238 5.43 -11.22 7.04
CA GLY A 238 6.26 -12.37 6.69
C GLY A 238 7.00 -12.24 5.36
N ARG A 239 7.42 -11.03 4.98
CA ARG A 239 8.22 -10.77 3.77
C ARG A 239 9.65 -11.27 3.95
N LYS A 240 9.90 -12.54 3.63
CA LYS A 240 11.21 -13.19 3.81
C LYS A 240 12.35 -12.49 3.06
N ASP A 241 12.04 -11.86 1.94
CA ASP A 241 12.98 -11.11 1.09
C ASP A 241 13.42 -9.77 1.67
N ALA A 242 12.65 -9.21 2.62
CA ALA A 242 12.90 -7.90 3.21
C ALA A 242 13.09 -7.93 4.73
N GLU A 243 13.11 -9.12 5.35
CA GLU A 243 13.11 -9.26 6.81
C GLU A 243 14.32 -8.59 7.47
N GLU A 244 15.53 -8.85 6.95
CA GLU A 244 16.77 -8.25 7.48
C GLU A 244 16.76 -6.72 7.36
N PHE A 245 16.31 -6.21 6.21
CA PHE A 245 16.16 -4.77 6.01
C PHE A 245 15.17 -4.17 7.01
N LEU A 246 13.98 -4.75 7.16
CA LEU A 246 12.96 -4.25 8.09
C LEU A 246 13.45 -4.27 9.54
N ARG A 247 14.21 -5.29 9.95
CA ARG A 247 14.86 -5.34 11.27
C ARG A 247 15.85 -4.19 11.46
N SER A 248 16.71 -3.91 10.48
CA SER A 248 17.63 -2.77 10.57
C SER A 248 16.92 -1.42 10.73
N GLN A 249 15.72 -1.26 10.16
CA GLN A 249 14.92 -0.05 10.33
C GLN A 249 14.29 0.06 11.73
N VAL A 250 14.03 -1.08 12.37
CA VAL A 250 13.60 -1.12 13.78
C VAL A 250 14.76 -0.72 14.69
N ASP A 251 15.95 -1.28 14.45
CA ASP A 251 17.13 -1.11 15.30
C ASP A 251 17.75 0.30 15.20
N ALA A 252 17.78 0.88 13.99
CA ALA A 252 18.34 2.23 13.78
C ALA A 252 17.61 3.34 14.55
N ALA A 253 16.41 3.06 15.07
CA ALA A 253 15.66 3.99 15.92
C ALA A 253 16.00 3.86 17.42
N LEU A 254 16.65 2.77 17.83
CA LEU A 254 17.08 2.51 19.21
C LEU A 254 18.48 3.08 19.50
N ASP A 255 19.30 3.28 18.47
CA ASP A 255 20.65 3.84 18.57
C ASP A 255 20.70 5.38 18.69
N ILE A 256 19.53 6.04 18.79
CA ILE A 256 19.40 7.51 18.87
C ILE A 256 19.01 7.98 20.28
N ASP A 257 18.85 7.06 21.24
CA ASP A 257 18.60 7.35 22.66
C ASP A 257 19.88 7.38 23.51
#